data_AF-A0A5J4XR22-F1
#
_entry.id   AF-A0A5J4XR22-F1
#
_cell.length_a   1.000
_cell.length_b   1.000
_cell.length_c   1.000
_cell.angle_alpha   90.00
_cell.angle_beta   90.00
_cell.angle_gamma   90.00
#
_symmetry.space_group_name_H-M   'P 1'
#
loop_
_entity.id
_entity.type
_entity.pdbx_description
1 polymer ?
#
loop_
_entity_poly.entity_id
_entity_poly.type
_entity_poly.pdbx_seq_one_letter_code
_entity_poly.pdbx_strand_id
1 'polypeptide(L)'
;MAYLMRRKHAINIMPGSNRSKTNADGACKSVSVLDHRQIVQVAACTVDVLQRCMMRSSHFVAAVLAAICVTSVSAQDQVVKVSLDKRTLSADALAPQKRAEQLGLLQSSNGGQDIPILNFLDAQYYGQIGLGSPPQEFMVVFDTGSSNLWVPSSQCSWFSIACDLHHKYHAANSATYQKNNTKFAIQYGSGSLSGFFSTDNLTLGSLEVQQQTFAEATKEPGLAFVAAKFDGILGLGFPEISVGGAVPPFNNMMDQGLVKDPVFSFWLNRNVEGKQGGELTLGGVDPAHFKGEHVWAPVTRRGYWQIAMDSVKVPGTSGTCKDGCKAIADSGTSLLVGPSDEVAAINLAIGAEGVVAAQCRSLVKAYLPQLIKIIATMPPDQVCATIGLCDAQQIPTPARKLLAQTLMQAQQTQQDDLPPELLRQIIPAEQRTAEKVGDSTQCQICEMAVNYVKVALANNETETQIEDKLAGLCDALSFLGSSQAVVDCDKLSELPDVSFTIAGKEFGLTPEQYILKVDAGGEAQCISGFMGLDIPAPAGPLWIMGDIFLGAYHTVFDYGNERVGFAEAA
;
A
#
# COMPACT_ATOMS: atom_id res chain seq x y z
N MET A 1 68.35 -14.81 -10.78
CA MET A 1 69.04 -15.64 -11.80
C MET A 1 68.38 -15.39 -13.15
N ALA A 2 69.03 -15.74 -14.26
CA ALA A 2 68.55 -15.52 -15.63
C ALA A 2 68.69 -16.79 -16.48
N TYR A 3 67.79 -16.98 -17.45
CA TYR A 3 67.93 -17.68 -18.76
C TYR A 3 66.58 -17.43 -19.51
N LEU A 4 66.51 -16.72 -20.66
CA LEU A 4 66.80 -17.12 -22.06
C LEU A 4 65.72 -18.05 -22.69
N MET A 5 65.26 -17.88 -23.95
CA MET A 5 65.32 -16.73 -24.87
C MET A 5 64.25 -16.76 -26.02
N ARG A 6 64.28 -15.76 -26.92
CA ARG A 6 63.33 -15.35 -27.98
C ARG A 6 63.34 -16.19 -29.28
N ARG A 7 62.22 -16.16 -30.02
CA ARG A 7 62.00 -16.02 -31.51
C ARG A 7 60.47 -16.11 -31.76
N LYS A 8 59.72 -15.29 -32.52
CA LYS A 8 59.88 -14.09 -33.39
C LYS A 8 60.25 -14.25 -34.90
N HIS A 9 59.24 -13.98 -35.76
CA HIS A 9 59.27 -13.56 -37.19
C HIS A 9 59.71 -14.61 -38.25
N ALA A 10 59.36 -14.51 -39.56
CA ALA A 10 58.72 -13.42 -40.32
C ALA A 10 57.77 -13.92 -41.46
N ILE A 11 57.04 -12.98 -42.09
CA ILE A 11 56.29 -13.14 -43.36
C ILE A 11 57.25 -12.97 -44.56
N ASN A 12 56.98 -13.58 -45.72
CA ASN A 12 57.48 -13.08 -47.01
C ASN A 12 56.55 -13.44 -48.20
N ILE A 13 56.73 -12.80 -49.37
CA ILE A 13 55.65 -12.54 -50.36
C ILE A 13 56.07 -12.80 -51.84
N MET A 14 55.19 -13.48 -52.63
CA MET A 14 55.11 -13.51 -54.13
C MET A 14 56.29 -14.16 -54.92
N PRO A 15 56.23 -14.35 -56.27
CA PRO A 15 55.14 -14.17 -57.25
C PRO A 15 54.85 -15.35 -58.25
N GLY A 16 53.73 -15.28 -59.01
CA GLY A 16 53.82 -15.37 -60.50
C GLY A 16 53.02 -16.37 -61.36
N SER A 17 51.82 -15.97 -61.83
CA SER A 17 51.17 -16.36 -63.13
C SER A 17 50.68 -17.83 -63.34
N ASN A 18 49.77 -18.19 -64.27
CA ASN A 18 49.05 -17.45 -65.33
C ASN A 18 47.77 -18.20 -65.83
N ARG A 19 46.71 -17.47 -66.23
CA ARG A 19 45.53 -17.90 -67.05
C ARG A 19 44.61 -19.02 -66.46
N SER A 20 43.35 -19.20 -66.87
CA SER A 20 42.58 -18.62 -68.00
C SER A 20 41.11 -18.24 -67.64
N LYS A 21 40.42 -17.53 -68.56
CA LYS A 21 39.07 -16.96 -68.41
C LYS A 21 37.95 -17.97 -68.72
N THR A 22 36.74 -17.72 -68.21
CA THR A 22 35.51 -17.52 -69.02
C THR A 22 34.41 -16.82 -68.18
N ASN A 23 33.57 -16.00 -68.82
CA ASN A 23 32.45 -15.27 -68.20
C ASN A 23 31.09 -15.88 -68.60
N ALA A 24 30.03 -15.58 -67.83
CA ALA A 24 28.69 -15.31 -68.34
C ALA A 24 27.87 -14.52 -67.29
N ASP A 25 27.15 -13.48 -67.72
CA ASP A 25 26.43 -12.54 -66.85
C ASP A 25 24.91 -12.48 -67.13
N GLY A 26 24.11 -12.19 -66.10
CA GLY A 26 22.79 -11.53 -66.23
C GLY A 26 21.58 -12.42 -66.62
N ALA A 27 20.34 -11.90 -66.61
CA ALA A 27 19.83 -10.62 -66.06
C ALA A 27 18.29 -10.67 -65.85
N CYS A 28 17.71 -9.72 -65.11
CA CYS A 28 16.29 -9.69 -64.73
C CYS A 28 15.29 -9.33 -65.85
N LYS A 29 14.06 -9.88 -65.77
CA LYS A 29 12.74 -9.36 -66.24
C LYS A 29 11.64 -10.43 -66.00
N SER A 30 10.34 -10.17 -65.82
CA SER A 30 9.56 -8.98 -65.38
C SER A 30 8.03 -9.28 -65.43
N VAL A 31 7.20 -8.72 -64.51
CA VAL A 31 5.75 -8.39 -64.69
C VAL A 31 4.74 -9.59 -64.79
N SER A 32 3.45 -9.56 -64.37
CA SER A 32 2.72 -8.91 -63.24
C SER A 32 1.24 -9.40 -63.12
N VAL A 33 0.58 -9.18 -61.96
CA VAL A 33 -0.86 -8.80 -61.75
C VAL A 33 -2.03 -9.86 -61.83
N LEU A 34 -3.08 -9.62 -61.00
CA LEU A 34 -4.42 -10.26 -60.81
C LEU A 34 -4.52 -11.67 -60.12
N ASP A 35 -5.63 -12.10 -59.46
CA ASP A 35 -6.56 -11.43 -58.49
C ASP A 35 -7.43 -12.48 -57.71
N HIS A 36 -8.11 -12.04 -56.65
CA HIS A 36 -9.15 -12.67 -55.81
C HIS A 36 -10.13 -13.72 -56.42
N ARG A 37 -10.37 -14.86 -55.71
CA ARG A 37 -11.52 -15.11 -54.75
C ARG A 37 -11.73 -16.61 -54.39
N GLN A 38 -12.24 -16.85 -53.16
CA GLN A 38 -13.03 -18.04 -52.70
C GLN A 38 -12.36 -19.45 -52.64
N ILE A 39 -12.78 -20.43 -51.81
CA ILE A 39 -13.31 -20.43 -50.41
C ILE A 39 -13.24 -21.88 -49.81
N VAL A 40 -13.03 -22.01 -48.48
CA VAL A 40 -13.39 -23.14 -47.55
C VAL A 40 -12.94 -24.62 -47.82
N GLN A 41 -12.06 -25.11 -46.92
CA GLN A 41 -11.97 -26.42 -46.20
C GLN A 41 -12.04 -27.84 -46.88
N VAL A 42 -11.47 -28.80 -46.13
CA VAL A 42 -11.65 -30.29 -46.13
C VAL A 42 -10.81 -31.16 -47.09
N ALA A 43 -9.58 -31.43 -46.65
CA ALA A 43 -8.94 -32.75 -46.48
C ALA A 43 -8.54 -33.69 -47.65
N ALA A 44 -7.52 -34.50 -47.32
CA ALA A 44 -7.05 -35.76 -47.94
C ALA A 44 -5.98 -35.71 -49.08
N CYS A 45 -5.02 -36.62 -48.93
CA CYS A 45 -4.08 -37.16 -49.94
C CYS A 45 -3.20 -36.20 -50.77
N THR A 46 -1.92 -36.06 -50.36
CA THR A 46 -0.77 -36.63 -51.11
C THR A 46 0.52 -36.60 -50.28
N VAL A 47 0.99 -37.77 -49.83
CA VAL A 47 2.36 -37.99 -49.34
C VAL A 47 2.89 -39.28 -49.98
N ASP A 48 3.31 -39.19 -51.25
CA ASP A 48 3.67 -40.37 -52.06
C ASP A 48 4.91 -40.14 -52.95
N VAL A 49 5.87 -39.35 -52.45
CA VAL A 49 7.16 -39.10 -53.13
C VAL A 49 8.37 -39.34 -52.20
N LEU A 50 8.19 -39.25 -50.87
CA LEU A 50 9.29 -39.40 -49.90
C LEU A 50 9.58 -40.85 -49.46
N GLN A 51 8.83 -41.85 -49.92
CA GLN A 51 8.88 -43.23 -49.40
C GLN A 51 9.73 -44.22 -50.24
N ARG A 52 10.76 -43.77 -50.96
CA ARG A 52 11.60 -44.66 -51.81
C ARG A 52 13.13 -44.60 -51.62
N CYS A 53 13.66 -43.81 -50.68
CA CYS A 53 15.13 -43.60 -50.60
C CYS A 53 15.83 -43.98 -49.28
N MET A 54 15.15 -44.56 -48.28
CA MET A 54 15.77 -45.03 -47.03
C MET A 54 15.34 -46.46 -46.63
N MET A 55 15.93 -47.47 -47.29
CA MET A 55 15.85 -48.87 -46.84
C MET A 55 17.24 -49.41 -46.49
N ARG A 56 17.67 -49.19 -45.24
CA ARG A 56 18.37 -50.15 -44.34
C ARG A 56 18.70 -49.47 -42.99
N SER A 57 18.87 -50.29 -41.95
CA SER A 57 19.29 -49.90 -40.58
C SER A 57 18.49 -48.75 -39.91
N SER A 58 17.22 -48.98 -39.58
CA SER A 58 16.40 -48.07 -38.74
C SER A 58 15.45 -48.81 -37.78
N HIS A 59 16.00 -49.53 -36.81
CA HIS A 59 15.25 -50.06 -35.64
C HIS A 59 15.80 -49.57 -34.28
N PHE A 60 16.91 -48.81 -34.27
CA PHE A 60 17.47 -48.24 -33.04
C PHE A 60 17.38 -46.71 -32.99
N VAL A 61 17.49 -46.03 -34.15
CA VAL A 61 17.43 -44.56 -34.23
C VAL A 61 16.00 -44.02 -34.02
N ALA A 62 14.99 -44.74 -34.49
CA ALA A 62 13.58 -44.34 -34.35
C ALA A 62 13.12 -44.27 -32.88
N ALA A 63 13.62 -45.16 -32.02
CA ALA A 63 13.31 -45.16 -30.59
C ALA A 63 13.94 -43.96 -29.84
N VAL A 64 15.08 -43.45 -30.32
CA VAL A 64 15.76 -42.29 -29.72
C VAL A 64 15.18 -40.97 -30.23
N LEU A 65 14.82 -40.89 -31.52
CA LEU A 65 14.16 -39.70 -32.08
C LEU A 65 12.69 -39.55 -31.63
N ALA A 66 12.01 -40.63 -31.23
CA ALA A 66 10.70 -40.55 -30.59
C ALA A 66 10.75 -39.99 -29.15
N ALA A 67 11.94 -39.84 -28.55
CA ALA A 67 12.15 -39.28 -27.22
C ALA A 67 12.58 -37.79 -27.22
N ILE A 68 12.60 -37.14 -28.39
CA ILE A 68 13.03 -35.75 -28.56
C ILE A 68 11.97 -34.99 -29.37
N CYS A 69 11.50 -33.86 -28.82
CA CYS A 69 10.56 -32.93 -29.45
C CYS A 69 9.15 -33.43 -29.81
N VAL A 70 8.37 -33.87 -28.81
CA VAL A 70 7.09 -33.19 -28.49
C VAL A 70 6.92 -33.08 -26.97
N THR A 71 7.73 -32.25 -26.31
CA THR A 71 7.25 -31.54 -25.12
C THR A 71 6.43 -30.36 -25.59
N SER A 72 5.18 -30.61 -26.00
CA SER A 72 4.21 -29.55 -26.10
C SER A 72 4.04 -28.96 -24.70
N VAL A 73 4.53 -27.74 -24.49
CA VAL A 73 4.05 -26.91 -23.38
C VAL A 73 2.56 -26.74 -23.65
N SER A 74 1.74 -27.55 -23.00
CA SER A 74 0.33 -27.23 -22.89
C SER A 74 0.28 -25.93 -22.13
N ALA A 75 -0.27 -24.87 -22.75
CA ALA A 75 -0.80 -23.78 -21.95
C ALA A 75 -1.68 -24.41 -20.87
N GLN A 76 -1.48 -24.02 -19.61
CA GLN A 76 -2.31 -24.52 -18.53
C GLN A 76 -3.70 -23.91 -18.73
N ASP A 77 -4.61 -24.73 -19.25
CA ASP A 77 -6.01 -24.34 -19.55
C ASP A 77 -6.81 -24.05 -18.25
N GLN A 78 -6.15 -24.29 -17.11
CA GLN A 78 -6.56 -24.06 -15.74
C GLN A 78 -5.93 -22.77 -15.20
N VAL A 79 -6.79 -21.87 -14.71
CA VAL A 79 -6.42 -20.64 -14.00
C VAL A 79 -5.65 -20.98 -12.71
N VAL A 80 -4.59 -20.23 -12.40
CA VAL A 80 -3.77 -20.48 -11.20
C VAL A 80 -4.37 -19.76 -10.00
N LYS A 81 -4.43 -20.46 -8.87
CA LYS A 81 -5.06 -20.01 -7.63
C LYS A 81 -4.02 -19.96 -6.52
N VAL A 82 -3.93 -18.82 -5.84
CA VAL A 82 -2.99 -18.57 -4.74
C VAL A 82 -3.81 -18.21 -3.50
N SER A 83 -3.82 -19.10 -2.49
CA SER A 83 -4.49 -18.83 -1.22
C SER A 83 -3.83 -17.64 -0.52
N LEU A 84 -4.64 -16.73 0.01
CA LEU A 84 -4.19 -15.63 0.84
C LEU A 84 -4.50 -15.93 2.31
N ASP A 85 -3.52 -15.67 3.17
CA ASP A 85 -3.70 -15.57 4.61
C ASP A 85 -4.24 -14.17 4.96
N LYS A 86 -4.88 -14.06 6.13
CA LYS A 86 -5.44 -12.80 6.64
C LYS A 86 -4.99 -12.55 8.07
N ARG A 87 -4.51 -11.35 8.34
CA ARG A 87 -4.19 -10.84 9.67
C ARG A 87 -5.38 -10.08 10.28
N THR A 88 -5.66 -10.36 11.56
CA THR A 88 -6.46 -9.47 12.41
C THR A 88 -5.68 -8.20 12.72
N LEU A 89 -6.31 -7.05 12.48
CA LEU A 89 -5.81 -5.75 12.96
C LEU A 89 -5.87 -5.73 14.49
N SER A 90 -4.75 -5.39 15.12
CA SER A 90 -4.66 -5.13 16.57
C SER A 90 -4.29 -3.68 16.81
N ALA A 91 -4.60 -3.14 18.00
CA ALA A 91 -4.28 -1.75 18.31
C ALA A 91 -2.77 -1.46 18.19
N ASP A 92 -1.91 -2.46 18.46
CA ASP A 92 -0.46 -2.41 18.31
C ASP A 92 0.02 -2.27 16.85
N ALA A 93 -0.77 -2.70 15.85
CA ALA A 93 -0.43 -2.50 14.44
C ALA A 93 -0.61 -1.03 14.02
N LEU A 94 -1.61 -0.35 14.61
CA LEU A 94 -1.92 1.06 14.36
C LEU A 94 -1.17 2.01 15.31
N ALA A 95 -0.61 1.52 16.42
CA ALA A 95 0.15 2.31 17.38
C ALA A 95 1.41 3.01 16.78
N PRO A 96 2.20 2.39 15.87
CA PRO A 96 3.28 3.09 15.17
C PRO A 96 2.77 4.22 14.26
N GLN A 97 1.60 4.07 13.64
CA GLN A 97 0.98 5.14 12.84
C GLN A 97 0.57 6.33 13.73
N LYS A 98 -0.18 6.07 14.82
CA LYS A 98 -0.54 7.09 15.83
C LYS A 98 0.72 7.85 16.32
N ARG A 99 1.85 7.16 16.47
CA ARG A 99 3.13 7.75 16.90
C ARG A 99 3.90 8.49 15.80
N ALA A 100 3.83 8.05 14.54
CA ALA A 100 4.45 8.73 13.40
C ALA A 100 3.71 10.03 13.04
N GLU A 101 2.38 10.01 13.12
CA GLU A 101 1.51 11.18 12.96
C GLU A 101 1.75 12.20 14.09
N GLN A 102 1.75 11.77 15.35
CA GLN A 102 2.03 12.62 16.51
C GLN A 102 3.45 13.24 16.51
N LEU A 103 4.39 12.67 15.75
CA LEU A 103 5.75 13.21 15.55
C LEU A 103 5.89 14.04 14.26
N GLY A 104 4.83 14.20 13.46
CA GLY A 104 4.87 14.93 12.19
C GLY A 104 5.80 14.29 11.15
N LEU A 105 5.98 12.96 11.21
CA LEU A 105 6.90 12.22 10.33
C LEU A 105 6.26 11.82 8.99
N LEU A 106 4.92 11.82 8.90
CA LEU A 106 4.19 11.66 7.64
C LEU A 106 4.18 12.98 6.83
N GLN A 107 5.36 13.52 6.51
CA GLN A 107 5.47 14.68 5.62
C GLN A 107 5.42 14.25 4.15
N SER A 108 4.55 14.91 3.38
CA SER A 108 4.48 14.75 1.93
C SER A 108 5.84 15.04 1.29
N SER A 109 6.32 14.10 0.46
CA SER A 109 7.69 14.11 -0.04
C SER A 109 7.92 15.14 -1.14
N ASN A 110 8.84 16.07 -0.91
CA ASN A 110 9.24 17.05 -1.93
C ASN A 110 10.01 16.37 -3.08
N GLY A 111 9.37 16.22 -4.24
CA GLY A 111 10.08 16.09 -5.52
C GLY A 111 9.94 14.78 -6.33
N GLY A 112 8.92 13.96 -6.10
CA GLY A 112 8.55 12.84 -6.99
C GLY A 112 7.35 13.16 -7.90
N GLN A 113 7.16 12.43 -9.00
CA GLN A 113 5.90 12.43 -9.79
C GLN A 113 4.98 11.24 -9.43
N ASP A 114 5.42 10.46 -8.46
CA ASP A 114 4.87 9.19 -8.06
C ASP A 114 4.04 9.38 -6.78
N ILE A 115 2.95 8.62 -6.67
CA ILE A 115 2.09 8.63 -5.49
C ILE A 115 2.89 8.09 -4.31
N PRO A 116 2.83 8.72 -3.11
CA PRO A 116 3.37 8.13 -1.90
C PRO A 116 2.69 6.79 -1.64
N ILE A 117 3.39 5.68 -1.89
CA ILE A 117 2.86 4.34 -1.65
C ILE A 117 2.58 4.21 -0.14
N LEU A 118 1.38 3.73 0.18
CA LEU A 118 0.78 3.87 1.50
C LEU A 118 1.44 2.99 2.58
N ASN A 119 0.93 3.12 3.80
CA ASN A 119 1.49 2.54 5.01
C ASN A 119 0.98 1.12 5.24
N PHE A 120 1.69 0.09 4.76
CA PHE A 120 1.39 -1.35 4.90
C PHE A 120 1.24 -1.91 6.34
N LEU A 121 1.15 -1.05 7.36
CA LEU A 121 0.74 -1.44 8.72
C LEU A 121 -0.75 -1.78 8.81
N ASP A 122 -1.57 -1.32 7.86
CA ASP A 122 -2.98 -1.71 7.76
C ASP A 122 -3.18 -3.01 6.96
N ALA A 123 -2.41 -3.19 5.87
CA ALA A 123 -2.44 -4.31 4.93
C ALA A 123 -2.76 -5.68 5.58
N GLN A 124 -3.95 -6.22 5.30
CA GLN A 124 -4.46 -7.39 5.99
C GLN A 124 -4.12 -8.72 5.33
N TYR A 125 -3.80 -8.75 4.03
CA TYR A 125 -3.67 -9.97 3.24
C TYR A 125 -2.28 -10.18 2.66
N TYR A 126 -1.80 -11.42 2.71
CA TYR A 126 -0.50 -11.82 2.16
C TYR A 126 -0.55 -13.30 1.76
N GLY A 127 0.41 -13.75 0.95
CA GLY A 127 0.54 -15.17 0.58
C GLY A 127 1.97 -15.53 0.20
N GLN A 128 2.19 -16.82 -0.07
CA GLN A 128 3.53 -17.38 -0.19
C GLN A 128 4.11 -17.26 -1.61
N ILE A 129 5.39 -16.89 -1.70
CA ILE A 129 6.23 -17.02 -2.91
C ILE A 129 7.52 -17.77 -2.59
N GLY A 130 8.07 -18.44 -3.59
CA GLY A 130 9.41 -19.04 -3.54
C GLY A 130 10.40 -18.25 -4.40
N LEU A 131 11.63 -18.00 -3.92
CA LEU A 131 12.71 -17.38 -4.70
C LEU A 131 13.95 -18.29 -4.79
N GLY A 132 14.34 -18.60 -6.02
CA GLY A 132 15.53 -19.38 -6.36
C GLY A 132 15.30 -20.87 -6.57
N SER A 133 16.42 -21.60 -6.75
CA SER A 133 16.43 -23.04 -7.01
C SER A 133 17.45 -23.74 -6.10
N PRO A 134 17.05 -24.50 -5.07
CA PRO A 134 15.66 -24.72 -4.65
C PRO A 134 14.98 -23.43 -4.15
N PRO A 135 13.63 -23.35 -4.22
CA PRO A 135 12.88 -22.22 -3.70
C PRO A 135 13.16 -21.93 -2.23
N GLN A 136 13.32 -20.65 -1.91
CA GLN A 136 13.31 -20.11 -0.55
C GLN A 136 11.98 -19.37 -0.36
N GLU A 137 11.19 -19.78 0.63
CA GLU A 137 9.82 -19.27 0.80
C GLU A 137 9.78 -17.94 1.57
N PHE A 138 8.88 -17.05 1.14
CA PHE A 138 8.59 -15.75 1.76
C PHE A 138 7.08 -15.51 1.75
N MET A 139 6.55 -14.91 2.82
CA MET A 139 5.20 -14.37 2.81
C MET A 139 5.23 -12.93 2.30
N VAL A 140 4.42 -12.58 1.30
CA VAL A 140 4.42 -11.25 0.69
C VAL A 140 3.01 -10.67 0.54
N VAL A 141 2.91 -9.34 0.66
CA VAL A 141 1.72 -8.60 0.21
C VAL A 141 1.72 -8.57 -1.32
N PHE A 142 0.58 -8.87 -1.93
CA PHE A 142 0.37 -8.71 -3.37
C PHE A 142 -0.24 -7.33 -3.62
N ASP A 143 0.53 -6.41 -4.17
CA ASP A 143 0.31 -4.96 -4.06
C ASP A 143 0.04 -4.33 -5.42
N THR A 144 -1.19 -3.93 -5.73
CA THR A 144 -1.53 -3.23 -7.00
C THR A 144 -1.18 -1.73 -6.99
N GLY A 145 -0.79 -1.15 -5.85
CA GLY A 145 -0.28 0.21 -5.72
C GLY A 145 1.20 0.38 -6.08
N SER A 146 2.00 -0.69 -6.05
CA SER A 146 3.42 -0.69 -6.46
C SER A 146 3.77 -1.74 -7.52
N SER A 147 5.03 -1.77 -8.00
CA SER A 147 5.43 -2.57 -9.18
C SER A 147 6.81 -3.22 -9.08
N ASN A 148 7.41 -3.22 -7.89
CA ASN A 148 8.65 -3.94 -7.60
C ASN A 148 8.36 -5.16 -6.73
N LEU A 149 9.05 -6.27 -6.99
CA LEU A 149 9.21 -7.35 -6.03
C LEU A 149 10.45 -7.05 -5.16
N TRP A 150 10.31 -7.18 -3.84
CA TRP A 150 11.44 -7.10 -2.90
C TRP A 150 11.25 -8.04 -1.70
N VAL A 151 12.38 -8.51 -1.16
CA VAL A 151 12.45 -9.35 0.05
C VAL A 151 13.72 -9.01 0.87
N PRO A 152 13.79 -9.37 2.17
CA PRO A 152 14.96 -9.11 3.01
C PRO A 152 16.16 -9.92 2.53
N SER A 153 17.34 -9.32 2.48
CA SER A 153 18.58 -9.97 2.06
C SER A 153 19.31 -10.61 3.24
N SER A 154 19.96 -11.75 3.01
CA SER A 154 20.97 -12.28 3.93
C SER A 154 22.17 -11.35 4.16
N GLN A 155 22.31 -10.28 3.36
CA GLN A 155 23.32 -9.23 3.48
C GLN A 155 22.84 -8.02 4.31
N CYS A 156 21.68 -8.13 4.98
CA CYS A 156 21.24 -7.15 5.97
C CYS A 156 22.26 -6.97 7.12
N SER A 157 22.21 -5.82 7.79
CA SER A 157 22.98 -5.67 9.04
C SER A 157 22.34 -6.46 10.18
N TRP A 158 23.16 -7.13 11.00
CA TRP A 158 22.74 -7.78 12.26
C TRP A 158 22.28 -6.81 13.37
N PHE A 159 22.32 -5.51 13.10
CA PHE A 159 21.64 -4.49 13.91
C PHE A 159 20.21 -4.18 13.42
N SER A 160 19.76 -4.79 12.31
CA SER A 160 18.47 -4.55 11.68
C SER A 160 17.42 -5.51 12.23
N ILE A 161 16.76 -5.12 13.32
CA ILE A 161 15.77 -5.94 14.05
C ILE A 161 14.66 -6.45 13.12
N ALA A 162 14.20 -5.65 12.15
CA ALA A 162 13.24 -6.09 11.14
C ALA A 162 13.74 -7.31 10.36
N CYS A 163 14.96 -7.24 9.83
CA CYS A 163 15.55 -8.31 9.02
C CYS A 163 15.86 -9.57 9.84
N ASP A 164 16.03 -9.48 11.17
CA ASP A 164 16.25 -10.63 12.05
C ASP A 164 14.96 -11.29 12.56
N LEU A 165 13.79 -10.71 12.28
CA LEU A 165 12.48 -11.29 12.56
C LEU A 165 11.80 -11.94 11.34
N HIS A 166 12.34 -11.75 10.13
CA HIS A 166 11.78 -12.18 8.85
C HIS A 166 12.69 -13.17 8.10
N HIS A 167 12.14 -13.89 7.14
CA HIS A 167 12.91 -14.72 6.21
C HIS A 167 13.85 -13.86 5.37
N LYS A 168 15.02 -14.43 5.02
CA LYS A 168 16.08 -13.73 4.29
C LYS A 168 16.48 -14.52 3.05
N TYR A 169 16.61 -13.83 1.92
CA TYR A 169 17.09 -14.42 0.68
C TYR A 169 18.60 -14.61 0.73
N HIS A 170 19.02 -15.87 0.56
CA HIS A 170 20.42 -16.28 0.52
C HIS A 170 20.82 -16.58 -0.94
N ALA A 171 21.32 -15.57 -1.65
CA ALA A 171 21.81 -15.70 -3.03
C ALA A 171 22.77 -16.90 -3.25
N ALA A 172 23.59 -17.22 -2.25
CA ALA A 172 24.55 -18.33 -2.30
C ALA A 172 23.91 -19.74 -2.22
N ASN A 173 22.61 -19.83 -1.89
CA ASN A 173 21.88 -21.10 -1.78
C ASN A 173 21.07 -21.43 -3.05
N SER A 174 20.97 -20.49 -4.01
CA SER A 174 20.21 -20.67 -5.25
C SER A 174 21.14 -20.96 -6.44
N ALA A 175 20.84 -22.02 -7.19
CA ALA A 175 21.54 -22.41 -8.41
C ALA A 175 21.16 -21.57 -9.64
N THR A 176 20.03 -20.86 -9.60
CA THR A 176 19.49 -20.01 -10.68
C THR A 176 19.82 -18.52 -10.50
N TYR A 177 20.42 -18.15 -9.37
CA TYR A 177 20.81 -16.78 -9.04
C TYR A 177 21.73 -16.12 -10.08
N GLN A 178 21.33 -14.94 -10.53
CA GLN A 178 22.09 -14.03 -11.39
C GLN A 178 22.28 -12.67 -10.70
N LYS A 179 23.55 -12.27 -10.61
CA LYS A 179 23.98 -11.06 -9.90
C LYS A 179 23.80 -9.80 -10.75
N ASN A 180 22.87 -8.93 -10.36
CA ASN A 180 22.63 -7.64 -11.01
C ASN A 180 23.36 -6.48 -10.28
N ASN A 181 23.22 -6.38 -8.96
CA ASN A 181 23.93 -5.43 -8.09
C ASN A 181 23.66 -3.92 -8.31
N THR A 182 22.76 -3.55 -9.22
CA THR A 182 22.26 -2.16 -9.37
C THR A 182 21.58 -1.72 -8.08
N LYS A 183 21.84 -0.50 -7.59
CA LYS A 183 21.26 -0.03 -6.31
C LYS A 183 19.74 0.13 -6.39
N PHE A 184 19.07 -0.21 -5.29
CA PHE A 184 17.63 -0.02 -5.08
C PHE A 184 17.39 0.85 -3.84
N ALA A 185 16.42 1.75 -3.92
CA ALA A 185 15.86 2.46 -2.78
C ALA A 185 14.43 2.88 -3.11
N ILE A 186 13.52 2.74 -2.14
CA ILE A 186 12.11 3.12 -2.27
C ILE A 186 11.63 3.75 -0.95
N GLN A 187 10.74 4.72 -1.07
CA GLN A 187 10.17 5.47 0.05
C GLN A 187 8.66 5.18 0.11
N TYR A 188 8.21 4.70 1.26
CA TYR A 188 6.81 4.49 1.60
C TYR A 188 6.35 5.59 2.57
N GLY A 189 5.05 5.72 2.79
CA GLY A 189 4.50 6.77 3.67
C GLY A 189 5.06 6.75 5.09
N SER A 190 5.28 5.56 5.67
CA SER A 190 5.69 5.37 7.08
C SER A 190 7.14 4.90 7.29
N GLY A 191 7.90 4.69 6.21
CA GLY A 191 9.25 4.13 6.26
C GLY A 191 9.92 4.07 4.89
N SER A 192 11.18 3.66 4.84
CA SER A 192 11.89 3.44 3.58
C SER A 192 12.70 2.16 3.64
N LEU A 193 13.11 1.65 2.48
CA LEU A 193 14.06 0.55 2.42
C LEU A 193 15.05 0.73 1.28
N SER A 194 16.23 0.13 1.43
CA SER A 194 17.31 0.23 0.44
C SER A 194 18.20 -1.01 0.39
N GLY A 195 18.77 -1.24 -0.79
CA GLY A 195 19.45 -2.48 -1.14
C GLY A 195 19.97 -2.45 -2.57
N PHE A 196 19.84 -3.58 -3.26
CA PHE A 196 20.27 -3.74 -4.64
C PHE A 196 19.41 -4.77 -5.38
N PHE A 197 19.41 -4.72 -6.70
CA PHE A 197 18.74 -5.69 -7.55
C PHE A 197 19.52 -7.00 -7.65
N SER A 198 18.76 -8.09 -7.67
CA SER A 198 19.18 -9.45 -7.99
C SER A 198 18.17 -10.05 -8.97
N THR A 199 18.57 -11.11 -9.67
CA THR A 199 17.72 -11.78 -10.66
C THR A 199 17.75 -13.28 -10.37
N ASP A 200 16.58 -13.91 -10.26
CA ASP A 200 16.46 -15.35 -9.96
C ASP A 200 15.10 -15.88 -10.42
N ASN A 201 14.81 -17.17 -10.26
CA ASN A 201 13.50 -17.72 -10.55
C ASN A 201 12.50 -17.43 -9.40
N LEU A 202 11.26 -17.07 -9.76
CA LEU A 202 10.16 -16.81 -8.83
C LEU A 202 9.10 -17.91 -8.97
N THR A 203 8.77 -18.57 -7.87
CA THR A 203 7.66 -19.52 -7.76
C THR A 203 6.44 -18.82 -7.16
N LEU A 204 5.28 -18.93 -7.80
CA LEU A 204 4.00 -18.40 -7.29
C LEU A 204 2.86 -19.37 -7.62
N GLY A 205 2.28 -20.00 -6.60
CA GLY A 205 1.31 -21.07 -6.78
C GLY A 205 1.94 -22.26 -7.53
N SER A 206 1.47 -22.52 -8.75
CA SER A 206 2.01 -23.54 -9.66
C SER A 206 2.87 -22.98 -10.80
N LEU A 207 3.18 -21.68 -10.81
CA LEU A 207 4.00 -21.03 -11.83
C LEU A 207 5.45 -20.87 -11.40
N GLU A 208 6.40 -21.07 -12.32
CA GLU A 208 7.83 -20.79 -12.13
C GLU A 208 8.31 -19.74 -13.16
N VAL A 209 8.24 -18.47 -12.77
CA VAL A 209 8.67 -17.32 -13.58
C VAL A 209 10.20 -17.28 -13.63
N GLN A 210 10.75 -17.47 -14.83
CA GLN A 210 12.20 -17.48 -15.05
C GLN A 210 12.78 -16.07 -15.00
N GLN A 211 13.97 -15.90 -14.41
CA GLN A 211 14.75 -14.66 -14.45
C GLN A 211 14.00 -13.39 -13.96
N GLN A 212 13.14 -13.53 -12.95
CA GLN A 212 12.52 -12.39 -12.29
C GLN A 212 13.59 -11.51 -11.63
N THR A 213 13.55 -10.21 -11.90
CA THR A 213 14.41 -9.24 -11.22
C THR A 213 13.68 -8.63 -10.03
N PHE A 214 14.32 -8.65 -8.87
CA PHE A 214 13.76 -8.20 -7.59
C PHE A 214 14.82 -7.48 -6.74
N ALA A 215 14.40 -6.73 -5.73
CA ALA A 215 15.33 -6.07 -4.83
C ALA A 215 15.61 -6.90 -3.56
N GLU A 216 16.89 -7.12 -3.29
CA GLU A 216 17.41 -7.61 -2.01
C GLU A 216 17.53 -6.43 -1.03
N ALA A 217 16.62 -6.35 -0.05
CA ALA A 217 16.61 -5.29 0.94
C ALA A 217 17.72 -5.50 2.00
N THR A 218 18.54 -4.48 2.22
CA THR A 218 19.69 -4.54 3.16
C THR A 218 19.51 -3.64 4.39
N LYS A 219 18.55 -2.72 4.31
CA LYS A 219 18.16 -1.77 5.36
C LYS A 219 16.66 -1.50 5.22
N GLU A 220 15.93 -1.73 6.29
CA GLU A 220 14.48 -1.48 6.42
C GLU A 220 14.23 -0.55 7.62
N PRO A 221 14.70 0.71 7.58
CA PRO A 221 14.51 1.66 8.67
C PRO A 221 13.03 2.04 8.87
N GLY A 222 12.40 1.45 9.88
CA GLY A 222 11.09 1.87 10.37
C GLY A 222 10.53 0.90 11.41
N LEU A 223 9.64 1.38 12.28
CA LEU A 223 8.86 0.48 13.15
C LEU A 223 7.83 -0.35 12.36
N ALA A 224 7.44 0.12 11.17
CA ALA A 224 6.54 -0.59 10.26
C ALA A 224 7.03 -2.02 9.96
N PHE A 225 8.28 -2.15 9.49
CA PHE A 225 8.89 -3.44 9.15
C PHE A 225 9.21 -4.33 10.38
N VAL A 226 9.20 -3.77 11.60
CA VAL A 226 9.33 -4.56 12.84
C VAL A 226 7.98 -5.10 13.32
N ALA A 227 6.88 -4.42 12.99
CA ALA A 227 5.50 -4.82 13.32
C ALA A 227 4.77 -5.58 12.18
N ALA A 228 5.45 -5.77 11.05
CA ALA A 228 4.99 -6.58 9.93
C ALA A 228 4.81 -8.08 10.31
N LYS A 229 4.11 -8.80 9.44
CA LYS A 229 3.94 -10.28 9.48
C LYS A 229 4.17 -10.95 8.11
N PHE A 230 4.59 -10.15 7.14
CA PHE A 230 5.03 -10.54 5.82
C PHE A 230 6.51 -10.17 5.71
N ASP A 231 7.28 -10.95 4.96
CA ASP A 231 8.71 -10.72 4.75
C ASP A 231 8.95 -9.61 3.71
N GLY A 232 8.10 -9.50 2.68
CA GLY A 232 8.28 -8.55 1.58
C GLY A 232 7.01 -8.21 0.80
N ILE A 233 7.17 -7.68 -0.40
CA ILE A 233 6.04 -7.21 -1.25
C ILE A 233 6.29 -7.63 -2.70
N LEU A 234 5.21 -8.07 -3.36
CA LEU A 234 5.15 -8.37 -4.79
C LEU A 234 4.22 -7.37 -5.48
N GLY A 235 4.80 -6.35 -6.12
CA GLY A 235 4.06 -5.35 -6.89
C GLY A 235 3.40 -5.90 -8.16
N LEU A 236 2.12 -5.56 -8.35
CA LEU A 236 1.23 -5.93 -9.46
C LEU A 236 0.72 -4.72 -10.28
N GLY A 237 1.23 -3.52 -9.98
CA GLY A 237 1.08 -2.33 -10.83
C GLY A 237 1.88 -2.40 -12.15
N PHE A 238 1.84 -1.32 -12.94
CA PHE A 238 2.44 -1.30 -14.28
C PHE A 238 3.93 -0.95 -14.27
N PRO A 239 4.74 -1.39 -15.26
CA PRO A 239 6.18 -1.14 -15.34
C PRO A 239 6.60 0.33 -15.21
N GLU A 240 5.75 1.28 -15.59
CA GLU A 240 6.03 2.72 -15.60
C GLU A 240 6.37 3.32 -14.22
N ILE A 241 5.95 2.71 -13.10
CA ILE A 241 6.31 3.13 -11.73
C ILE A 241 7.34 2.21 -11.06
N SER A 242 7.87 1.22 -11.80
CA SER A 242 8.89 0.31 -11.27
C SER A 242 10.23 1.02 -11.09
N VAL A 243 10.71 1.11 -9.85
CA VAL A 243 12.03 1.66 -9.54
C VAL A 243 13.09 0.88 -10.33
N GLY A 244 14.02 1.60 -10.96
CA GLY A 244 15.07 1.02 -11.79
C GLY A 244 14.59 0.38 -13.10
N GLY A 245 13.29 0.44 -13.44
CA GLY A 245 12.73 -0.18 -14.64
C GLY A 245 12.72 -1.71 -14.61
N ALA A 246 12.70 -2.33 -13.42
CA ALA A 246 12.61 -3.78 -13.29
C ALA A 246 11.23 -4.29 -13.77
N VAL A 247 11.20 -5.32 -14.62
CA VAL A 247 9.95 -5.87 -15.15
C VAL A 247 9.12 -6.49 -14.01
N PRO A 248 7.86 -6.07 -13.78
CA PRO A 248 7.01 -6.64 -12.74
C PRO A 248 6.72 -8.14 -12.95
N PRO A 249 6.48 -8.92 -11.89
CA PRO A 249 6.23 -10.35 -12.00
C PRO A 249 5.09 -10.74 -12.95
N PHE A 250 3.96 -10.03 -12.93
CA PHE A 250 2.84 -10.35 -13.83
C PHE A 250 3.18 -10.09 -15.31
N ASN A 251 4.00 -9.07 -15.61
CA ASN A 251 4.53 -8.88 -16.97
C ASN A 251 5.39 -10.06 -17.42
N ASN A 252 6.31 -10.53 -16.58
CA ASN A 252 7.10 -11.71 -16.91
C ASN A 252 6.24 -12.98 -17.04
N MET A 253 5.15 -13.13 -16.29
CA MET A 253 4.20 -14.24 -16.46
C MET A 253 3.51 -14.20 -17.83
N MET A 254 3.08 -13.02 -18.29
CA MET A 254 2.48 -12.84 -19.61
C MET A 254 3.51 -13.05 -20.74
N ASP A 255 4.69 -12.43 -20.64
CA ASP A 255 5.75 -12.51 -21.66
C ASP A 255 6.33 -13.93 -21.82
N GLN A 256 6.28 -14.75 -20.75
CA GLN A 256 6.70 -16.15 -20.76
C GLN A 256 5.55 -17.13 -21.10
N GLY A 257 4.32 -16.64 -21.31
CA GLY A 257 3.15 -17.47 -21.63
C GLY A 257 2.69 -18.39 -20.49
N LEU A 258 2.96 -18.00 -19.24
CA LEU A 258 2.64 -18.76 -18.03
C LEU A 258 1.19 -18.56 -17.56
N VAL A 259 0.54 -17.48 -18.00
CA VAL A 259 -0.88 -17.20 -17.75
C VAL A 259 -1.68 -17.30 -19.05
N LYS A 260 -2.90 -17.85 -18.95
CA LYS A 260 -3.81 -18.09 -20.09
C LYS A 260 -4.38 -16.80 -20.66
N ASP A 261 -5.00 -15.99 -19.81
CA ASP A 261 -5.53 -14.68 -20.13
C ASP A 261 -4.70 -13.57 -19.45
N PRO A 262 -4.56 -12.36 -20.03
CA PRO A 262 -3.78 -11.25 -19.47
C PRO A 262 -4.53 -10.53 -18.33
N VAL A 263 -5.05 -11.29 -17.36
CA VAL A 263 -5.89 -10.82 -16.26
C VAL A 263 -5.49 -11.50 -14.94
N PHE A 264 -5.71 -10.81 -13.82
CA PHE A 264 -5.72 -11.40 -12.49
C PHE A 264 -6.89 -10.84 -11.66
N SER A 265 -7.26 -11.51 -10.57
CA SER A 265 -8.34 -11.03 -9.71
C SER A 265 -8.14 -11.39 -8.24
N PHE A 266 -8.75 -10.60 -7.37
CA PHE A 266 -8.74 -10.79 -5.94
C PHE A 266 -10.14 -11.06 -5.38
N TRP A 267 -10.21 -12.03 -4.47
CA TRP A 267 -11.28 -12.20 -3.51
C TRP A 267 -10.69 -12.14 -2.10
N LEU A 268 -11.06 -11.12 -1.33
CA LEU A 268 -10.54 -10.87 0.01
C LEU A 268 -11.62 -11.17 1.04
N ASN A 269 -11.50 -12.29 1.76
CA ASN A 269 -12.56 -12.76 2.64
C ASN A 269 -12.70 -11.84 3.85
N ARG A 270 -13.78 -11.04 3.93
CA ARG A 270 -14.04 -10.16 5.07
C ARG A 270 -14.44 -10.91 6.35
N ASN A 271 -14.91 -12.16 6.26
CA ASN A 271 -15.20 -12.99 7.46
C ASN A 271 -13.92 -13.18 8.31
N VAL A 272 -14.03 -12.98 9.62
CA VAL A 272 -12.91 -13.09 10.59
C VAL A 272 -12.82 -14.50 11.19
N GLU A 273 -13.90 -15.28 11.14
CA GLU A 273 -13.95 -16.69 11.55
C GLU A 273 -13.58 -17.66 10.40
N GLY A 274 -13.37 -17.13 9.20
CA GLY A 274 -13.03 -17.90 8.00
C GLY A 274 -11.61 -18.46 8.05
N LYS A 275 -11.46 -19.75 7.72
CA LYS A 275 -10.15 -20.44 7.65
C LYS A 275 -9.28 -20.06 6.44
N GLN A 276 -9.85 -19.36 5.46
CA GLN A 276 -9.16 -18.89 4.26
C GLN A 276 -9.26 -17.36 4.25
N GLY A 277 -8.12 -16.67 4.20
CA GLY A 277 -8.07 -15.21 4.15
C GLY A 277 -8.51 -14.65 2.80
N GLY A 278 -8.22 -15.34 1.70
CA GLY A 278 -8.70 -14.95 0.39
C GLY A 278 -8.12 -15.82 -0.72
N GLU A 279 -8.22 -15.32 -1.95
CA GLU A 279 -7.55 -15.89 -3.11
C GLU A 279 -7.10 -14.77 -4.07
N LEU A 280 -5.85 -14.88 -4.54
CA LEU A 280 -5.36 -14.24 -5.75
C LEU A 280 -5.45 -15.26 -6.90
N THR A 281 -6.20 -14.90 -7.93
CA THR A 281 -6.41 -15.69 -9.14
C THR A 281 -5.57 -15.11 -10.28
N LEU A 282 -4.78 -15.94 -10.98
CA LEU A 282 -3.84 -15.53 -12.03
C LEU A 282 -4.17 -16.22 -13.36
N GLY A 283 -4.29 -15.43 -14.43
CA GLY A 283 -4.56 -15.94 -15.77
C GLY A 283 -6.04 -16.23 -16.05
N GLY A 284 -6.94 -15.57 -15.31
CA GLY A 284 -8.39 -15.79 -15.36
C GLY A 284 -9.07 -15.26 -14.10
N VAL A 285 -10.31 -15.71 -13.85
CA VAL A 285 -11.16 -15.32 -12.71
C VAL A 285 -11.91 -16.55 -12.19
N ASP A 286 -12.14 -16.67 -10.88
CA ASP A 286 -12.97 -17.75 -10.33
C ASP A 286 -14.45 -17.35 -10.18
N PRO A 287 -15.40 -17.98 -10.92
CA PRO A 287 -16.83 -17.75 -10.75
C PRO A 287 -17.40 -18.17 -9.38
N ALA A 288 -16.66 -18.88 -8.53
CA ALA A 288 -17.10 -19.19 -7.16
C ALA A 288 -17.01 -18.00 -6.20
N HIS A 289 -16.30 -16.91 -6.56
CA HIS A 289 -15.93 -15.83 -5.65
C HIS A 289 -16.65 -14.48 -5.89
N PHE A 290 -17.61 -14.42 -6.83
CA PHE A 290 -18.43 -13.22 -7.06
C PHE A 290 -19.88 -13.53 -7.45
N LYS A 291 -20.75 -12.52 -7.38
CA LYS A 291 -22.16 -12.58 -7.82
C LYS A 291 -22.44 -11.55 -8.92
N GLY A 292 -23.25 -11.94 -9.89
CA GLY A 292 -23.62 -11.09 -11.03
C GLY A 292 -22.50 -10.92 -12.06
N GLU A 293 -22.40 -9.74 -12.64
CA GLU A 293 -21.38 -9.37 -13.65
C GLU A 293 -20.52 -8.20 -13.14
N HIS A 294 -19.23 -8.20 -13.50
CA HIS A 294 -18.33 -7.09 -13.22
C HIS A 294 -18.70 -5.86 -14.04
N VAL A 295 -18.81 -4.70 -13.38
CA VAL A 295 -18.84 -3.40 -14.07
C VAL A 295 -17.42 -2.88 -14.21
N TRP A 296 -17.09 -2.45 -15.43
CA TRP A 296 -15.72 -2.15 -15.86
C TRP A 296 -15.47 -0.65 -15.99
N ALA A 297 -14.38 -0.18 -15.38
CA ALA A 297 -13.86 1.16 -15.56
C ALA A 297 -12.48 1.10 -16.25
N PRO A 298 -12.22 1.91 -17.30
CA PRO A 298 -10.92 1.91 -17.98
C PRO A 298 -9.84 2.56 -17.11
N VAL A 299 -8.59 2.12 -17.28
CA VAL A 299 -7.42 2.77 -16.69
C VAL A 299 -7.19 4.13 -17.35
N THR A 300 -7.03 5.15 -16.52
CA THR A 300 -6.94 6.58 -16.88
C THR A 300 -5.50 7.11 -16.83
N ARG A 301 -4.59 6.41 -16.14
CA ARG A 301 -3.14 6.69 -16.10
C ARG A 301 -2.38 5.37 -15.89
N ARG A 302 -1.76 4.84 -16.96
CA ARG A 302 -0.80 3.74 -16.86
C ARG A 302 0.32 4.08 -15.87
N GLY A 303 0.81 3.06 -15.17
CA GLY A 303 1.58 3.17 -13.93
C GLY A 303 0.79 2.58 -12.77
N TYR A 304 -0.41 3.12 -12.52
CA TYR A 304 -1.32 2.67 -11.47
C TYR A 304 -2.57 2.03 -12.08
N TRP A 305 -3.27 1.22 -11.30
CA TRP A 305 -4.65 0.79 -11.61
C TRP A 305 -5.66 1.91 -11.31
N GLN A 306 -5.40 3.08 -11.89
CA GLN A 306 -6.14 4.34 -11.68
C GLN A 306 -7.35 4.43 -12.62
N ILE A 307 -8.55 4.44 -12.07
CA ILE A 307 -9.82 4.57 -12.79
C ILE A 307 -10.46 5.96 -12.55
N ALA A 308 -11.51 6.26 -13.31
CA ALA A 308 -12.44 7.34 -12.99
C ALA A 308 -13.52 6.85 -12.00
N MET A 309 -13.91 7.72 -11.08
CA MET A 309 -15.01 7.52 -10.14
C MET A 309 -15.94 8.74 -10.23
N ASP A 310 -17.26 8.50 -10.26
CA ASP A 310 -18.27 9.50 -10.65
C ASP A 310 -18.81 10.32 -9.47
N SER A 311 -18.82 9.75 -8.26
CA SER A 311 -19.12 10.43 -6.99
C SER A 311 -18.95 9.49 -5.79
N VAL A 312 -18.88 10.05 -4.58
CA VAL A 312 -19.08 9.33 -3.32
C VAL A 312 -20.27 9.96 -2.57
N LYS A 313 -21.17 9.14 -2.04
CA LYS A 313 -22.44 9.56 -1.44
C LYS A 313 -22.53 9.03 -0.01
N VAL A 314 -22.90 9.91 0.91
CA VAL A 314 -23.35 9.53 2.26
C VAL A 314 -24.75 10.11 2.47
N PRO A 315 -25.76 9.32 2.85
CA PRO A 315 -27.09 9.80 3.22
C PRO A 315 -27.05 11.03 4.14
N GLY A 316 -27.93 12.01 3.89
CA GLY A 316 -27.98 13.28 4.63
C GLY A 316 -26.92 14.31 4.24
N THR A 317 -25.82 13.91 3.60
CA THR A 317 -24.83 14.85 3.05
C THR A 317 -25.19 15.31 1.64
N SER A 318 -24.44 16.29 1.12
CA SER A 318 -24.57 16.66 -0.29
C SER A 318 -23.89 15.67 -1.27
N GLY A 319 -23.11 14.71 -0.78
CA GLY A 319 -22.16 13.92 -1.58
C GLY A 319 -20.90 14.69 -1.97
N THR A 320 -19.86 13.97 -2.41
CA THR A 320 -18.54 14.46 -2.83
C THR A 320 -18.08 13.81 -4.14
N CYS A 321 -16.91 14.18 -4.70
CA CYS A 321 -16.39 13.70 -5.99
C CYS A 321 -17.34 13.96 -7.19
N LYS A 322 -18.25 14.95 -7.09
CA LYS A 322 -19.41 15.16 -7.99
C LYS A 322 -19.08 15.44 -9.46
N ASP A 323 -17.98 16.14 -9.71
CA ASP A 323 -17.52 16.48 -11.06
C ASP A 323 -16.61 15.37 -11.64
N GLY A 324 -16.60 14.20 -10.98
CA GLY A 324 -15.67 13.11 -11.19
C GLY A 324 -14.37 13.28 -10.41
N CYS A 325 -13.80 12.17 -9.94
CA CYS A 325 -12.49 12.10 -9.33
C CYS A 325 -11.72 10.87 -9.84
N LYS A 326 -10.42 10.79 -9.53
CA LYS A 326 -9.58 9.62 -9.79
C LYS A 326 -9.70 8.67 -8.60
N ALA A 327 -9.72 7.36 -8.84
CA ALA A 327 -9.57 6.35 -7.80
C ALA A 327 -8.53 5.30 -8.21
N ILE A 328 -7.85 4.65 -7.26
CA ILE A 328 -6.93 3.52 -7.51
C ILE A 328 -7.43 2.32 -6.72
N ALA A 329 -7.56 1.16 -7.37
CA ALA A 329 -7.80 -0.11 -6.70
C ALA A 329 -6.46 -0.67 -6.20
N ASP A 330 -6.28 -0.72 -4.87
CA ASP A 330 -4.98 -0.98 -4.23
C ASP A 330 -5.07 -2.10 -3.19
N SER A 331 -4.63 -3.31 -3.54
CA SER A 331 -4.53 -4.45 -2.63
C SER A 331 -3.31 -4.40 -1.69
N GLY A 332 -2.46 -3.37 -1.80
CA GLY A 332 -1.40 -3.07 -0.82
C GLY A 332 -1.90 -2.26 0.38
N THR A 333 -3.13 -1.75 0.34
CA THR A 333 -3.75 -0.86 1.34
C THR A 333 -5.05 -1.47 1.84
N SER A 334 -5.39 -1.29 3.12
CA SER A 334 -6.68 -1.73 3.65
C SER A 334 -7.71 -0.60 3.78
N LEU A 335 -7.27 0.61 4.11
CA LEU A 335 -8.12 1.78 4.31
C LEU A 335 -8.69 2.38 3.00
N LEU A 336 -9.76 3.15 3.15
CA LEU A 336 -10.32 4.02 2.12
C LEU A 336 -9.67 5.40 2.28
N VAL A 337 -8.72 5.73 1.41
CA VAL A 337 -7.97 6.99 1.52
C VAL A 337 -8.49 7.99 0.50
N GLY A 338 -8.71 9.23 0.91
CA GLY A 338 -9.20 10.31 0.04
C GLY A 338 -8.76 11.70 0.53
N PRO A 339 -9.12 12.77 -0.21
CA PRO A 339 -8.82 14.14 0.19
C PRO A 339 -9.34 14.46 1.59
N SER A 340 -8.57 15.22 2.37
CA SER A 340 -8.81 15.33 3.82
C SER A 340 -10.14 16.02 4.17
N ASP A 341 -10.61 16.94 3.34
CA ASP A 341 -11.89 17.64 3.49
C ASP A 341 -13.08 16.75 3.11
N GLU A 342 -12.97 16.00 2.00
CA GLU A 342 -13.94 14.99 1.59
C GLU A 342 -14.12 13.92 2.68
N VAL A 343 -13.00 13.40 3.22
CA VAL A 343 -13.00 12.38 4.28
C VAL A 343 -13.48 12.94 5.62
N ALA A 344 -13.14 14.18 5.98
CA ALA A 344 -13.67 14.83 7.19
C ALA A 344 -15.20 14.97 7.12
N ALA A 345 -15.75 15.33 5.96
CA ALA A 345 -17.20 15.40 5.74
C ALA A 345 -17.89 14.03 5.84
N ILE A 346 -17.25 12.96 5.34
CA ILE A 346 -17.74 11.58 5.50
C ILE A 346 -17.71 11.16 6.96
N ASN A 347 -16.56 11.31 7.64
CA ASN A 347 -16.39 10.95 9.05
C ASN A 347 -17.42 11.65 9.95
N LEU A 348 -17.65 12.96 9.77
CA LEU A 348 -18.70 13.70 10.48
C LEU A 348 -20.12 13.13 10.24
N ALA A 349 -20.41 12.68 9.02
CA ALA A 349 -21.71 12.14 8.65
C ALA A 349 -21.97 10.70 9.16
N ILE A 350 -20.91 9.91 9.36
CA ILE A 350 -20.98 8.58 10.01
C ILE A 350 -20.75 8.64 11.53
N GLY A 351 -20.83 9.84 12.14
CA GLY A 351 -20.64 10.00 13.58
C GLY A 351 -19.25 9.63 14.10
N ALA A 352 -18.24 9.60 13.22
CA ALA A 352 -16.86 9.30 13.57
C ALA A 352 -16.14 10.55 14.07
N GLU A 353 -15.63 10.48 15.30
CA GLU A 353 -14.87 11.57 15.91
C GLU A 353 -13.39 11.42 15.57
N GLY A 354 -12.72 12.48 15.08
CA GLY A 354 -11.27 12.45 14.90
C GLY A 354 -10.57 12.15 16.23
N VAL A 355 -9.48 11.38 16.23
CA VAL A 355 -8.81 10.93 17.48
C VAL A 355 -8.48 12.10 18.43
N VAL A 356 -8.12 13.27 17.88
CA VAL A 356 -7.89 14.50 18.67
C VAL A 356 -9.18 15.04 19.29
N ALA A 357 -10.31 15.00 18.60
CA ALA A 357 -11.61 15.42 19.14
C ALA A 357 -12.12 14.46 20.22
N ALA A 358 -11.99 13.14 20.02
CA ALA A 358 -12.36 12.14 21.02
C ALA A 358 -11.54 12.27 22.30
N GLN A 359 -10.22 12.48 22.18
CA GLN A 359 -9.35 12.78 23.33
C GLN A 359 -9.71 14.12 23.98
N CYS A 360 -9.97 15.17 23.18
CA CYS A 360 -10.39 16.47 23.68
C CYS A 360 -11.73 16.39 24.44
N ARG A 361 -12.75 15.70 23.91
CA ARG A 361 -14.03 15.46 24.59
C ARG A 361 -13.86 14.66 25.88
N SER A 362 -13.01 13.64 25.87
CA SER A 362 -12.68 12.87 27.08
C SER A 362 -12.04 13.75 28.17
N LEU A 363 -11.07 14.60 27.79
CA LEU A 363 -10.44 15.56 28.70
C LEU A 363 -11.40 16.65 29.18
N VAL A 364 -12.25 17.20 28.30
CA VAL A 364 -13.31 18.14 28.67
C VAL A 364 -14.23 17.46 29.69
N LYS A 365 -14.82 16.31 29.37
CA LYS A 365 -15.74 15.60 30.26
C LYS A 365 -15.14 15.21 31.61
N ALA A 366 -13.87 14.82 31.64
CA ALA A 366 -13.17 14.44 32.88
C ALA A 366 -12.79 15.65 33.76
N TYR A 367 -12.42 16.79 33.16
CA TYR A 367 -11.83 17.93 33.87
C TYR A 367 -12.69 19.20 33.90
N LEU A 368 -13.76 19.32 33.10
CA LEU A 368 -14.64 20.50 33.04
C LEU A 368 -15.17 20.96 34.41
N PRO A 369 -15.60 20.08 35.35
CA PRO A 369 -16.03 20.52 36.69
C PRO A 369 -14.93 21.23 37.49
N GLN A 370 -13.67 20.89 37.22
CA GLN A 370 -12.50 21.50 37.84
C GLN A 370 -12.06 22.75 37.06
N LEU A 371 -12.11 22.69 35.72
CA LEU A 371 -11.75 23.78 34.83
C LEU A 371 -12.71 24.96 34.95
N ILE A 372 -14.03 24.76 35.07
CA ILE A 372 -15.00 25.83 35.33
C ILE A 372 -14.61 26.63 36.58
N LYS A 373 -14.20 25.95 37.65
CA LYS A 373 -13.78 26.57 38.92
C LYS A 373 -12.50 27.40 38.79
N ILE A 374 -11.57 26.96 37.93
CA ILE A 374 -10.32 27.67 37.62
C ILE A 374 -10.59 28.86 36.68
N ILE A 375 -11.32 28.63 35.59
CA ILE A 375 -11.70 29.63 34.57
C ILE A 375 -12.52 30.76 35.20
N ALA A 376 -13.45 30.47 36.12
CA ALA A 376 -14.22 31.48 36.85
C ALA A 376 -13.37 32.34 37.81
N THR A 377 -12.16 31.91 38.18
CA THR A 377 -11.32 32.58 39.20
C THR A 377 -9.98 33.13 38.70
N MET A 378 -9.53 32.76 37.49
CA MET A 378 -8.26 33.21 36.91
C MET A 378 -8.45 33.99 35.59
N PRO A 379 -7.67 35.06 35.31
CA PRO A 379 -7.61 35.73 34.00
C PRO A 379 -7.30 34.78 32.82
N PRO A 380 -7.77 35.07 31.58
CA PRO A 380 -7.66 34.13 30.45
C PRO A 380 -6.21 33.78 30.11
N ASP A 381 -5.36 34.80 30.04
CA ASP A 381 -3.90 34.75 29.93
C ASP A 381 -3.28 33.80 30.97
N GLN A 382 -3.72 33.89 32.23
CA GLN A 382 -3.19 33.05 33.32
C GLN A 382 -3.67 31.60 33.23
N VAL A 383 -4.88 31.34 32.73
CA VAL A 383 -5.34 29.97 32.43
C VAL A 383 -4.50 29.37 31.31
N CYS A 384 -4.34 30.10 30.21
CA CYS A 384 -3.60 29.63 29.03
C CYS A 384 -2.10 29.47 29.29
N ALA A 385 -1.50 30.33 30.12
CA ALA A 385 -0.13 30.16 30.61
C ALA A 385 0.01 28.96 31.58
N THR A 386 -1.02 28.63 32.37
CA THR A 386 -1.00 27.48 33.28
C THR A 386 -1.00 26.14 32.53
N ILE A 387 -1.61 26.08 31.33
CA ILE A 387 -1.59 24.91 30.45
C ILE A 387 -0.52 24.99 29.34
N GLY A 388 0.37 25.99 29.37
CA GLY A 388 1.53 26.10 28.47
C GLY A 388 1.21 26.57 27.04
N LEU A 389 0.02 27.10 26.76
CA LEU A 389 -0.36 27.63 25.44
C LEU A 389 -0.03 29.13 25.26
N CYS A 390 0.15 29.86 26.36
CA CYS A 390 0.66 31.24 26.37
C CYS A 390 1.96 31.35 27.18
N ASP A 391 2.79 32.34 26.88
CA ASP A 391 4.08 32.54 27.54
C ASP A 391 3.89 33.04 29.00
N ALA A 392 4.56 32.40 29.96
CA ALA A 392 4.19 32.45 31.38
C ALA A 392 4.70 33.70 32.14
N GLN A 393 4.48 34.88 31.57
CA GLN A 393 4.97 36.14 32.11
C GLN A 393 4.08 36.65 33.27
N GLN A 394 4.45 36.24 34.50
CA GLN A 394 3.93 36.68 35.81
C GLN A 394 2.66 35.99 36.34
N ILE A 395 2.75 34.69 36.70
CA ILE A 395 1.77 34.05 37.60
C ILE A 395 2.00 34.53 39.05
N PRO A 396 1.01 35.13 39.75
CA PRO A 396 1.14 35.53 41.15
C PRO A 396 1.33 34.34 42.10
N THR A 397 2.27 34.45 43.04
CA THR A 397 2.64 33.39 43.99
C THR A 397 1.46 32.74 44.76
N PRO A 398 0.38 33.45 45.15
CA PRO A 398 -0.77 32.82 45.79
C PRO A 398 -1.49 31.79 44.90
N ALA A 399 -1.67 32.07 43.61
CA ALA A 399 -2.32 31.16 42.66
C ALA A 399 -1.47 29.88 42.47
N ARG A 400 -0.15 30.05 42.34
CA ARG A 400 0.81 28.93 42.26
C ARG A 400 0.78 28.03 43.51
N LYS A 401 0.50 28.61 44.68
CA LYS A 401 0.36 27.87 45.95
C LYS A 401 -1.00 27.15 46.04
N LEU A 402 -2.08 27.80 45.62
CA LEU A 402 -3.41 27.20 45.58
C LEU A 402 -3.45 26.01 44.61
N LEU A 403 -2.91 26.18 43.39
CA LEU A 403 -2.83 25.12 42.38
C LEU A 403 -2.03 23.91 42.90
N ALA A 404 -0.88 24.13 43.54
CA ALA A 404 -0.10 23.06 44.16
C ALA A 404 -0.85 22.35 45.29
N GLN A 405 -1.65 23.08 46.09
CA GLN A 405 -2.49 22.49 47.14
C GLN A 405 -3.65 21.68 46.55
N THR A 406 -4.31 22.15 45.49
CA THR A 406 -5.38 21.41 44.80
C THR A 406 -4.86 20.15 44.12
N LEU A 407 -3.71 20.23 43.43
CA LEU A 407 -3.08 19.06 42.81
C LEU A 407 -2.64 18.00 43.84
N MET A 408 -2.04 18.41 44.96
CA MET A 408 -1.70 17.47 46.04
C MET A 408 -2.93 16.87 46.73
N GLN A 409 -4.07 17.58 46.77
CA GLN A 409 -5.32 17.03 47.29
C GLN A 409 -5.95 16.02 46.32
N ALA A 410 -5.92 16.28 45.00
CA ALA A 410 -6.39 15.34 43.99
C ALA A 410 -5.60 14.01 44.00
N GLN A 411 -4.30 14.05 44.32
CA GLN A 411 -3.46 12.86 44.45
C GLN A 411 -3.77 11.98 45.67
N GLN A 412 -4.56 12.44 46.66
CA GLN A 412 -4.89 11.66 47.86
C GLN A 412 -6.16 10.80 47.73
N THR A 413 -6.92 10.95 46.65
CA THR A 413 -8.19 10.21 46.43
C THR A 413 -8.11 9.07 45.42
N GLN A 414 -6.96 8.85 44.78
CA GLN A 414 -6.77 7.77 43.83
C GLN A 414 -5.35 7.20 43.94
N GLN A 415 -5.17 6.29 44.90
CA GLN A 415 -3.97 5.50 45.05
C GLN A 415 -4.33 4.02 44.90
N ASP A 416 -4.23 3.53 43.66
CA ASP A 416 -3.63 2.25 43.28
C ASP A 416 -3.37 2.26 41.75
N ASP A 417 -2.33 1.54 41.33
CA ASP A 417 -1.95 1.21 39.93
C ASP A 417 -1.80 2.34 38.87
N LEU A 418 -0.71 3.13 38.98
CA LEU A 418 0.00 3.64 37.79
C LEU A 418 1.53 3.82 38.06
N PRO A 419 2.45 3.37 37.17
CA PRO A 419 3.90 3.44 37.43
C PRO A 419 4.52 4.87 37.40
N PRO A 420 5.59 5.16 38.18
CA PRO A 420 6.11 6.52 38.36
C PRO A 420 6.82 7.15 37.15
N GLU A 421 7.22 6.37 36.14
CA GLU A 421 8.12 6.81 35.05
C GLU A 421 7.56 7.95 34.19
N LEU A 422 6.23 8.06 34.04
CA LEU A 422 5.58 9.03 33.15
C LEU A 422 5.73 10.49 33.60
N LEU A 423 5.93 10.76 34.89
CA LEU A 423 5.96 12.14 35.43
C LEU A 423 7.28 12.88 35.25
N ARG A 424 8.30 12.29 34.61
CA ARG A 424 9.65 12.90 34.46
C ARG A 424 9.92 13.64 33.16
N GLN A 425 9.01 13.66 32.19
CA GLN A 425 9.25 14.29 30.87
C GLN A 425 8.69 15.73 30.72
N ILE A 426 7.97 16.25 31.71
CA ILE A 426 7.24 17.53 31.62
C ILE A 426 8.14 18.77 31.87
N ILE A 427 9.41 18.60 32.27
CA ILE A 427 10.33 19.73 32.55
C ILE A 427 11.72 19.52 31.93
N PRO A 428 11.96 20.00 30.69
CA PRO A 428 13.29 20.35 30.20
C PRO A 428 13.79 21.64 30.88
N ALA A 429 15.09 21.69 31.21
CA ALA A 429 15.72 22.92 31.70
C ALA A 429 16.34 23.74 30.56
N GLU A 430 16.37 25.06 30.75
CA GLU A 430 16.99 26.12 29.94
C GLU A 430 17.94 25.73 28.78
N GLN A 431 17.67 26.21 27.56
CA GLN A 431 18.49 27.27 26.94
C GLN A 431 18.03 27.70 25.53
N ARG A 432 18.05 29.03 25.29
CA ARG A 432 18.07 29.75 23.98
C ARG A 432 16.75 29.66 23.17
N THR A 433 16.35 30.68 22.39
CA THR A 433 16.88 32.05 22.17
C THR A 433 15.75 33.06 22.38
N ALA A 434 16.09 34.32 22.72
CA ALA A 434 15.10 35.37 22.87
C ALA A 434 14.68 35.93 21.50
N GLU A 435 13.44 35.65 21.09
CA GLU A 435 12.77 36.29 19.96
C GLU A 435 11.39 36.77 20.41
N LYS A 436 11.04 38.03 20.10
CA LYS A 436 9.85 38.70 20.65
C LYS A 436 8.65 38.58 19.72
N VAL A 437 7.71 37.67 20.01
CA VAL A 437 6.29 37.92 19.73
C VAL A 437 5.42 37.30 20.81
N GLY A 438 4.59 38.11 21.47
CA GLY A 438 3.51 37.63 22.35
C GLY A 438 2.26 37.31 21.55
N ASP A 439 2.42 36.51 20.48
CA ASP A 439 1.40 36.36 19.44
C ASP A 439 1.52 34.99 18.74
N SER A 440 1.40 33.89 19.51
CA SER A 440 1.16 32.58 18.92
C SER A 440 -0.34 32.43 18.65
N THR A 441 -0.70 31.91 17.47
CA THR A 441 -2.11 31.65 17.12
C THR A 441 -2.79 30.74 18.15
N GLN A 442 -2.02 29.83 18.75
CA GLN A 442 -2.47 28.92 19.82
C GLN A 442 -2.81 29.66 21.13
N CYS A 443 -2.03 30.68 21.50
CA CYS A 443 -2.33 31.53 22.66
C CYS A 443 -3.61 32.34 22.42
N GLN A 444 -3.76 32.98 21.25
CA GLN A 444 -4.99 33.70 20.89
C GLN A 444 -6.23 32.78 20.92
N ILE A 445 -6.14 31.59 20.34
CA ILE A 445 -7.23 30.59 20.34
C ILE A 445 -7.58 30.16 21.76
N CYS A 446 -6.58 29.94 22.62
CA CYS A 446 -6.81 29.61 24.01
C CYS A 446 -7.50 30.75 24.79
N GLU A 447 -7.00 31.99 24.70
CA GLU A 447 -7.61 33.12 25.40
C GLU A 447 -9.05 33.38 24.92
N MET A 448 -9.30 33.20 23.63
CA MET A 448 -10.64 33.26 23.03
C MET A 448 -11.56 32.17 23.60
N ALA A 449 -11.10 30.91 23.69
CA ALA A 449 -11.87 29.82 24.27
C ALA A 449 -12.15 30.01 25.78
N VAL A 450 -11.16 30.47 26.56
CA VAL A 450 -11.34 30.74 27.99
C VAL A 450 -12.28 31.92 28.23
N ASN A 451 -12.21 32.98 27.39
CA ASN A 451 -13.18 34.07 27.44
C ASN A 451 -14.60 33.60 27.04
N TYR A 452 -14.72 32.72 26.05
CA TYR A 452 -16.02 32.14 25.65
C TYR A 452 -16.68 31.37 26.81
N VAL A 453 -15.93 30.50 27.50
CA VAL A 453 -16.43 29.77 28.68
C VAL A 453 -16.82 30.74 29.82
N LYS A 454 -16.07 31.83 30.04
CA LYS A 454 -16.45 32.87 31.01
C LYS A 454 -17.77 33.56 30.66
N VAL A 455 -18.02 33.85 29.38
CA VAL A 455 -19.27 34.46 28.93
C VAL A 455 -20.44 33.48 29.11
N ALA A 456 -20.25 32.19 28.79
CA ALA A 456 -21.25 31.15 29.06
C ALA A 456 -21.60 31.05 30.56
N LEU A 457 -20.59 31.01 31.43
CA LEU A 457 -20.78 31.01 32.89
C LEU A 457 -21.48 32.28 33.39
N ALA A 458 -21.14 33.45 32.85
CA ALA A 458 -21.79 34.72 33.19
C ALA A 458 -23.26 34.80 32.74
N ASN A 459 -23.65 34.01 31.74
CA ASN A 459 -25.03 33.89 31.25
C ASN A 459 -25.87 32.84 32.01
N ASN A 460 -25.34 32.23 33.09
CA ASN A 460 -25.95 31.10 33.80
C ASN A 460 -26.22 29.87 32.91
N GLU A 461 -25.38 29.61 31.91
CA GLU A 461 -25.46 28.35 31.16
C GLU A 461 -25.07 27.17 32.05
N THR A 462 -25.69 26.01 31.84
CA THR A 462 -25.41 24.80 32.63
C THR A 462 -24.06 24.18 32.25
N GLU A 463 -23.49 23.39 33.17
CA GLU A 463 -22.26 22.65 32.92
C GLU A 463 -22.34 21.78 31.65
N THR A 464 -23.48 21.12 31.41
CA THR A 464 -23.74 20.36 30.17
C THR A 464 -23.81 21.24 28.91
N GLN A 465 -24.40 22.44 28.99
CA GLN A 465 -24.40 23.38 27.86
C GLN A 465 -22.99 23.89 27.53
N ILE A 466 -22.13 24.00 28.54
CA ILE A 466 -20.71 24.35 28.38
C ILE A 466 -19.92 23.13 27.84
N GLU A 467 -20.26 21.91 28.27
CA GLU A 467 -19.72 20.64 27.73
C GLU A 467 -20.02 20.51 26.24
N ASP A 468 -21.29 20.66 25.82
CA ASP A 468 -21.72 20.60 24.41
C ASP A 468 -20.99 21.63 23.54
N LYS A 469 -20.80 22.86 24.05
CA LYS A 469 -20.10 23.94 23.33
C LYS A 469 -18.59 23.71 23.24
N LEU A 470 -17.97 23.14 24.28
CA LEU A 470 -16.57 22.74 24.25
C LEU A 470 -16.35 21.50 23.39
N ALA A 471 -17.31 20.58 23.32
CA ALA A 471 -17.31 19.47 22.39
C ALA A 471 -17.31 19.96 20.93
N GLY A 472 -18.13 20.98 20.59
CA GLY A 472 -18.08 21.62 19.28
C GLY A 472 -16.75 22.32 18.95
N LEU A 473 -15.99 22.75 19.98
CA LEU A 473 -14.61 23.21 19.81
C LEU A 473 -13.62 22.04 19.66
N CYS A 474 -13.85 20.90 20.32
CA CYS A 474 -13.10 19.67 20.06
C CYS A 474 -13.28 19.17 18.62
N ASP A 475 -14.50 19.23 18.06
CA ASP A 475 -14.76 18.93 16.64
C ASP A 475 -13.98 19.88 15.72
N ALA A 476 -13.95 21.17 16.03
CA ALA A 476 -13.15 22.15 15.30
C ALA A 476 -11.63 21.87 15.38
N LEU A 477 -11.15 21.11 16.39
CA LEU A 477 -9.75 20.69 16.50
C LEU A 477 -9.43 19.40 15.70
N SER A 478 -10.41 18.61 15.25
CA SER A 478 -10.16 17.48 14.33
C SER A 478 -9.50 17.93 13.03
N PHE A 479 -9.85 19.12 12.54
CA PHE A 479 -9.29 19.73 11.33
C PHE A 479 -7.79 20.07 11.42
N LEU A 480 -7.15 19.90 12.57
CA LEU A 480 -5.73 20.24 12.80
C LEU A 480 -4.77 19.03 12.79
N GLY A 481 -5.25 17.82 12.46
CA GLY A 481 -4.36 16.72 12.04
C GLY A 481 -4.48 15.39 12.78
N SER A 482 -5.66 14.77 12.79
CA SER A 482 -5.79 13.32 12.95
C SER A 482 -6.36 12.70 11.67
N SER A 483 -5.58 11.86 10.99
CA SER A 483 -5.99 11.15 9.77
C SER A 483 -7.08 10.09 10.04
N GLN A 484 -7.05 9.52 11.24
CA GLN A 484 -7.96 8.49 11.74
C GLN A 484 -9.10 9.09 12.59
N ALA A 485 -10.28 8.48 12.47
CA ALA A 485 -11.46 8.77 13.30
C ALA A 485 -11.98 7.49 13.98
N VAL A 486 -12.64 7.65 15.12
CA VAL A 486 -13.16 6.57 15.98
C VAL A 486 -14.69 6.68 16.02
N VAL A 487 -15.38 5.55 15.95
CA VAL A 487 -16.85 5.48 16.13
C VAL A 487 -17.20 4.72 17.40
N ASP A 488 -18.40 4.97 17.91
CA ASP A 488 -19.00 4.18 18.97
C ASP A 488 -19.38 2.78 18.44
N CYS A 489 -18.81 1.72 19.02
CA CYS A 489 -19.06 0.34 18.61
C CYS A 489 -20.52 -0.11 18.79
N ASP A 490 -21.27 0.49 19.71
CA ASP A 490 -22.65 0.12 19.98
C ASP A 490 -23.63 0.79 18.99
N LYS A 491 -23.20 1.81 18.25
CA LYS A 491 -24.02 2.58 17.30
C LYS A 491 -23.85 2.18 15.83
N LEU A 492 -23.13 1.11 15.53
CA LEU A 492 -22.82 0.72 14.14
C LEU A 492 -24.06 0.58 13.25
N SER A 493 -25.14 0.00 13.79
CA SER A 493 -26.43 -0.15 13.10
C SER A 493 -27.23 1.15 12.93
N GLU A 494 -26.77 2.27 13.51
CA GLU A 494 -27.34 3.61 13.33
C GLU A 494 -26.61 4.41 12.25
N LEU A 495 -25.43 3.95 11.80
CA LEU A 495 -24.61 4.65 10.81
C LEU A 495 -25.15 4.41 9.39
N PRO A 496 -25.02 5.37 8.46
CA PRO A 496 -25.53 5.23 7.10
C PRO A 496 -24.58 4.44 6.20
N ASP A 497 -25.12 3.74 5.19
CA ASP A 497 -24.33 3.15 4.11
C ASP A 497 -23.57 4.24 3.33
N VAL A 498 -22.33 3.95 2.92
CA VAL A 498 -21.51 4.86 2.08
C VAL A 498 -21.36 4.30 0.67
N SER A 499 -21.81 5.05 -0.34
CA SER A 499 -21.92 4.59 -1.73
C SER A 499 -20.92 5.26 -2.66
N PHE A 500 -20.11 4.46 -3.36
CA PHE A 500 -19.23 4.90 -4.44
C PHE A 500 -19.95 4.71 -5.78
N THR A 501 -19.86 5.67 -6.70
CA THR A 501 -20.41 5.53 -8.06
C THR A 501 -19.26 5.38 -9.05
N ILE A 502 -19.22 4.27 -9.80
CA ILE A 502 -18.16 3.95 -10.77
C ILE A 502 -18.81 3.46 -12.06
N ALA A 503 -18.45 4.08 -13.19
CA ALA A 503 -19.03 3.82 -14.51
C ALA A 503 -20.58 3.85 -14.51
N GLY A 504 -21.17 4.74 -13.70
CA GLY A 504 -22.61 4.91 -13.54
C GLY A 504 -23.32 3.85 -12.68
N LYS A 505 -22.61 2.83 -12.15
CA LYS A 505 -23.16 1.89 -11.15
C LYS A 505 -22.80 2.34 -9.73
N GLU A 506 -23.72 2.15 -8.80
CA GLU A 506 -23.51 2.45 -7.38
C GLU A 506 -23.06 1.19 -6.61
N PHE A 507 -22.11 1.38 -5.70
CA PHE A 507 -21.41 0.38 -4.90
C PHE A 507 -21.43 0.83 -3.43
N GLY A 508 -22.41 0.35 -2.67
CA GLY A 508 -22.61 0.68 -1.26
C GLY A 508 -21.80 -0.21 -0.30
N LEU A 509 -21.21 0.40 0.72
CA LEU A 509 -20.61 -0.29 1.87
C LEU A 509 -21.47 -0.07 3.12
N THR A 510 -21.78 -1.14 3.84
CA THR A 510 -22.49 -1.07 5.13
C THR A 510 -21.52 -0.70 6.26
N PRO A 511 -22.02 -0.23 7.42
CA PRO A 511 -21.18 0.10 8.59
C PRO A 511 -20.26 -1.05 9.03
N GLU A 512 -20.72 -2.30 8.94
CA GLU A 512 -19.92 -3.50 9.26
C GLU A 512 -18.78 -3.78 8.28
N GLN A 513 -18.85 -3.20 7.07
CA GLN A 513 -17.82 -3.34 6.04
C GLN A 513 -16.77 -2.23 6.15
N TYR A 514 -17.20 -0.99 6.34
CA TYR A 514 -16.31 0.19 6.37
C TYR A 514 -15.78 0.57 7.77
N ILE A 515 -16.31 0.03 8.86
CA ILE A 515 -15.73 0.21 10.20
C ILE A 515 -14.83 -0.98 10.55
N LEU A 516 -13.60 -0.66 10.99
CA LEU A 516 -12.63 -1.63 11.47
C LEU A 516 -12.78 -1.84 12.97
N LYS A 517 -13.13 -3.05 13.39
CA LYS A 517 -13.11 -3.47 14.80
C LYS A 517 -11.72 -3.96 15.17
N VAL A 518 -11.11 -3.33 16.17
CA VAL A 518 -9.71 -3.55 16.57
C VAL A 518 -9.67 -3.94 18.05
N ASP A 519 -9.02 -5.05 18.39
CA ASP A 519 -8.81 -5.42 19.80
C ASP A 519 -7.78 -4.48 20.44
N ALA A 520 -8.18 -3.85 21.55
CA ALA A 520 -7.40 -2.91 22.35
C ALA A 520 -7.12 -3.44 23.77
N GLY A 521 -7.09 -4.77 23.95
CA GLY A 521 -6.77 -5.43 25.22
C GLY A 521 -7.98 -6.03 25.94
N GLY A 522 -8.98 -6.48 25.19
CA GLY A 522 -10.24 -7.03 25.72
C GLY A 522 -11.46 -6.11 25.56
N GLU A 523 -11.24 -4.83 25.23
CA GLU A 523 -12.27 -3.93 24.71
C GLU A 523 -12.04 -3.72 23.20
N ALA A 524 -13.14 -3.63 22.43
CA ALA A 524 -13.07 -3.39 20.99
C ALA A 524 -13.08 -1.88 20.72
N GLN A 525 -12.04 -1.37 20.05
CA GLN A 525 -12.06 -0.02 19.48
C GLN A 525 -12.57 -0.09 18.03
N CYS A 526 -13.61 0.68 17.71
CA CYS A 526 -14.13 0.79 16.35
C CYS A 526 -13.55 2.03 15.67
N ILE A 527 -12.84 1.83 14.56
CA ILE A 527 -12.12 2.87 13.82
C ILE A 527 -12.73 3.02 12.43
N SER A 528 -12.93 4.26 11.99
CA SER A 528 -13.37 4.55 10.64
C SER A 528 -12.36 4.04 9.62
N GLY A 529 -12.83 3.31 8.61
CA GLY A 529 -12.04 2.92 7.45
C GLY A 529 -11.63 4.08 6.55
N PHE A 530 -12.18 5.29 6.76
CA PHE A 530 -11.90 6.47 5.95
C PHE A 530 -10.74 7.30 6.54
N MET A 531 -9.65 7.43 5.78
CA MET A 531 -8.45 8.18 6.18
C MET A 531 -8.20 9.37 5.25
N GLY A 532 -8.03 10.56 5.83
CA GLY A 532 -7.70 11.78 5.08
C GLY A 532 -6.22 11.84 4.71
N LEU A 533 -5.91 12.02 3.42
CA LEU A 533 -4.55 12.26 2.93
C LEU A 533 -4.54 13.05 1.61
N ASP A 534 -4.00 14.27 1.65
CA ASP A 534 -3.92 15.14 0.48
C ASP A 534 -2.71 14.82 -0.40
N ILE A 535 -2.93 13.94 -1.38
CA ILE A 535 -1.93 13.60 -2.41
C ILE A 535 -1.77 14.79 -3.38
N PRO A 536 -0.56 15.38 -3.52
CA PRO A 536 -0.36 16.58 -4.34
C PRO A 536 -0.45 16.30 -5.85
N ALA A 537 -0.65 17.38 -6.62
CA ALA A 537 -0.46 17.37 -8.07
C ALA A 537 1.03 17.06 -8.42
N PRO A 538 1.32 16.36 -9.53
CA PRO A 538 0.41 16.03 -10.65
C PRO A 538 -0.45 14.78 -10.43
N ALA A 539 -0.19 13.99 -9.39
CA ALA A 539 -0.89 12.72 -9.19
C ALA A 539 -2.32 12.92 -8.69
N GLY A 540 -2.50 13.59 -7.55
CA GLY A 540 -3.81 13.85 -6.94
C GLY A 540 -4.55 15.07 -7.51
N PRO A 541 -5.66 15.50 -6.87
CA PRO A 541 -6.37 14.74 -5.84
C PRO A 541 -6.88 13.41 -6.39
N LEU A 542 -6.92 12.37 -5.56
CA LEU A 542 -7.38 11.03 -5.90
C LEU A 542 -7.80 10.26 -4.64
N TRP A 543 -8.60 9.22 -4.85
CA TRP A 543 -8.97 8.22 -3.87
C TRP A 543 -8.14 6.94 -4.02
N ILE A 544 -7.91 6.21 -2.93
CA ILE A 544 -7.33 4.87 -2.92
C ILE A 544 -8.31 3.93 -2.23
N MET A 545 -8.66 2.85 -2.94
CA MET A 545 -9.72 1.91 -2.60
C MET A 545 -9.07 0.60 -2.15
N GLY A 546 -8.78 0.51 -0.85
CA GLY A 546 -8.15 -0.66 -0.23
C GLY A 546 -9.10 -1.83 0.06
N ASP A 547 -8.59 -2.82 0.81
CA ASP A 547 -9.26 -4.07 1.22
C ASP A 547 -10.71 -3.92 1.73
N ILE A 548 -11.06 -2.77 2.30
CA ILE A 548 -12.44 -2.47 2.73
C ILE A 548 -13.40 -2.51 1.52
N PHE A 549 -13.01 -1.92 0.38
CA PHE A 549 -13.79 -2.00 -0.86
C PHE A 549 -13.53 -3.31 -1.60
N LEU A 550 -12.26 -3.71 -1.75
CA LEU A 550 -11.85 -4.89 -2.54
C LEU A 550 -12.31 -6.23 -1.93
N GLY A 551 -12.65 -6.26 -0.64
CA GLY A 551 -13.28 -7.42 0.01
C GLY A 551 -14.81 -7.38 0.11
N ALA A 552 -15.44 -6.23 -0.15
CA ALA A 552 -16.88 -6.17 -0.44
C ALA A 552 -17.16 -6.48 -1.92
N TYR A 553 -16.24 -6.07 -2.80
CA TYR A 553 -16.34 -6.19 -4.24
C TYR A 553 -15.14 -6.94 -4.82
N HIS A 554 -15.39 -8.17 -5.27
CA HIS A 554 -14.44 -8.96 -6.04
C HIS A 554 -13.93 -8.14 -7.24
N THR A 555 -12.62 -7.97 -7.32
CA THR A 555 -11.98 -7.05 -8.27
C THR A 555 -11.12 -7.82 -9.27
N VAL A 556 -11.35 -7.56 -10.56
CA VAL A 556 -10.55 -8.07 -11.69
C VAL A 556 -9.70 -6.95 -12.26
N PHE A 557 -8.41 -7.23 -12.46
CA PHE A 557 -7.44 -6.36 -13.08
C PHE A 557 -7.11 -6.93 -14.47
N ASP A 558 -7.65 -6.32 -15.51
CA ASP A 558 -7.52 -6.76 -16.90
C ASP A 558 -6.45 -5.91 -17.60
N TYR A 559 -5.24 -6.47 -17.67
CA TYR A 559 -4.07 -5.81 -18.26
C TYR A 559 -4.18 -5.76 -19.79
N GLY A 560 -4.76 -6.79 -20.40
CA GLY A 560 -4.93 -6.87 -21.86
C GLY A 560 -5.87 -5.82 -22.45
N ASN A 561 -6.85 -5.35 -21.68
CA ASN A 561 -7.80 -4.31 -22.07
C ASN A 561 -7.67 -3.01 -21.24
N GLU A 562 -6.61 -2.87 -20.45
CA GLU A 562 -6.32 -1.74 -19.55
C GLU A 562 -7.55 -1.24 -18.76
N ARG A 563 -8.14 -2.12 -17.93
CA ARG A 563 -9.36 -1.83 -17.16
C ARG A 563 -9.45 -2.60 -15.84
N VAL A 564 -10.25 -2.09 -14.90
CA VAL A 564 -10.58 -2.74 -13.63
C VAL A 564 -12.08 -3.06 -13.60
N GLY A 565 -12.46 -4.23 -13.09
CA GLY A 565 -13.84 -4.73 -13.07
C GLY A 565 -14.30 -5.15 -11.68
N PHE A 566 -15.46 -4.65 -11.23
CA PHE A 566 -15.98 -4.87 -9.88
C PHE A 566 -17.35 -5.58 -9.88
N ALA A 567 -17.44 -6.69 -9.14
CA ALA A 567 -18.67 -7.43 -8.87
C ALA A 567 -18.86 -7.63 -7.36
N GLU A 568 -20.07 -7.93 -6.88
CA GLU A 568 -20.31 -8.27 -5.47
C GLU A 568 -19.50 -9.53 -5.11
N ALA A 569 -18.75 -9.53 -4.00
CA ALA A 569 -18.08 -10.74 -3.54
C ALA A 569 -19.09 -11.84 -3.18
N ALA A 570 -18.71 -13.13 -3.28
CA ALA A 570 -19.57 -14.26 -2.93
C ALA A 570 -19.86 -14.35 -1.42
#